data_AF-A0A0Q6G6Z0-F1
#
_entry.id   AF-A0A0Q6G6Z0-F1
#
_cell.length_a   1.000
_cell.length_b   1.000
_cell.length_c   1.000
_cell.angle_alpha   90.00
_cell.angle_beta   90.00
_cell.angle_gamma   90.00
#
_symmetry.space_group_name_H-M   'P 1'
#
loop_
_entity.id
_entity.type
_entity.pdbx_description
1 polymer ?
#
loop_
_entity_poly.entity_id
_entity_poly.type
_entity_poly.pdbx_seq_one_letter_code
_entity_poly.pdbx_strand_id
1 'polypeptide(L)'
;MSQSQTDGPETSAATLHDAAAVKKVANRLRRAHGQLAAVIAAVEGGGDCRQVVTQLAAVSSALDRAGFAIISTAMRQCLVEGDEPDSEGSTSGPTRLTVEELEKMFLTLA
;
A
#
# COMPACT_ATOMS: atom_id res chain seq x y z
N MET A 1 -7.27 -14.57 43.04
CA MET A 1 -8.35 -14.35 42.05
C MET A 1 -7.75 -13.54 40.91
N SER A 2 -7.00 -14.23 40.05
CA SER A 2 -6.24 -13.63 38.94
C SER A 2 -7.18 -13.13 37.85
N GLN A 3 -6.89 -11.92 37.38
CA GLN A 3 -7.45 -11.34 36.17
C GLN A 3 -6.74 -11.96 34.95
N SER A 4 -7.51 -12.53 34.03
CA SER A 4 -7.05 -12.96 32.70
C SER A 4 -8.03 -12.38 31.69
N GLN A 5 -7.83 -11.14 31.27
CA GLN A 5 -7.20 -10.75 29.99
C GLN A 5 -7.89 -11.38 28.77
N THR A 6 -8.66 -10.52 28.10
CA THR A 6 -9.16 -10.66 26.75
C THR A 6 -8.05 -10.30 25.76
N ASP A 7 -7.56 -11.26 24.99
CA ASP A 7 -6.65 -11.01 23.86
C ASP A 7 -7.47 -11.09 22.57
N GLY A 8 -7.65 -9.94 21.92
CA GLY A 8 -8.25 -9.83 20.58
C GLY A 8 -7.16 -9.95 19.50
N PRO A 9 -7.51 -10.29 18.25
CA PRO A 9 -6.50 -10.49 17.21
C PRO A 9 -5.93 -9.13 16.79
N GLU A 10 -4.69 -8.86 17.16
CA GLU A 10 -3.93 -7.73 16.64
C GLU A 10 -3.50 -8.01 15.19
N THR A 11 -3.99 -7.18 14.27
CA THR A 11 -3.60 -7.11 12.86
C THR A 11 -2.09 -6.96 12.72
N SER A 12 -1.37 -8.05 12.48
CA SER A 12 0.06 -8.03 12.17
C SER A 12 0.27 -7.41 10.79
N ALA A 13 0.56 -6.11 10.77
CA ALA A 13 0.80 -5.33 9.55
C ALA A 13 2.15 -5.74 8.94
N ALA A 14 2.11 -6.32 7.73
CA ALA A 14 3.28 -6.57 6.89
C ALA A 14 4.11 -5.29 6.75
N THR A 15 5.23 -5.21 7.45
CA THR A 15 6.08 -4.02 7.47
C THR A 15 6.90 -3.99 6.19
N LEU A 16 7.08 -2.83 5.56
CA LEU A 16 7.98 -2.69 4.41
C LEU A 16 9.43 -2.70 4.90
N HIS A 17 10.10 -3.85 4.82
CA HIS A 17 11.45 -4.04 5.38
C HIS A 17 12.59 -3.52 4.49
N ASP A 18 12.31 -3.08 3.26
CA ASP A 18 13.33 -2.53 2.35
C ASP A 18 13.36 -0.99 2.40
N ALA A 19 14.40 -0.45 3.05
CA ALA A 19 14.62 0.99 3.18
C ALA A 19 14.72 1.73 1.82
N ALA A 20 15.26 1.08 0.79
CA ALA A 20 15.39 1.69 -0.54
C ALA A 20 14.03 1.75 -1.26
N ALA A 21 13.24 0.68 -1.22
CA ALA A 21 11.87 0.68 -1.71
C ALA A 21 10.99 1.70 -0.96
N VAL A 22 11.08 1.74 0.38
CA VAL A 22 10.36 2.71 1.22
C VAL A 22 10.68 4.14 0.80
N LYS A 23 11.97 4.48 0.64
CA LYS A 23 12.39 5.82 0.21
C LYS A 23 11.83 6.18 -1.18
N LYS A 24 11.84 5.22 -2.12
CA LYS A 24 11.32 5.42 -3.48
C LYS A 24 9.81 5.65 -3.49
N VAL A 25 9.06 4.86 -2.72
CA VAL A 25 7.61 5.03 -2.53
C VAL A 25 7.31 6.37 -1.88
N ALA A 26 8.00 6.71 -0.78
CA ALA A 26 7.82 7.98 -0.08
C ALA A 26 8.05 9.20 -1.00
N ASN A 27 9.06 9.15 -1.88
CA ASN A 27 9.30 10.22 -2.85
C ASN A 27 8.16 10.36 -3.87
N ARG A 28 7.54 9.26 -4.30
CA ARG A 28 6.37 9.29 -5.19
C ARG A 28 5.15 9.88 -4.49
N LEU A 29 4.90 9.47 -3.25
CA LEU A 29 3.80 10.00 -2.44
C LEU A 29 3.97 11.50 -2.17
N ARG A 30 5.18 11.96 -1.84
CA ARG A 30 5.47 13.40 -1.70
C ARG A 30 5.18 14.19 -2.98
N ARG A 31 5.49 13.62 -4.14
CA ARG A 31 5.17 14.24 -5.43
C ARG A 31 3.67 14.32 -5.67
N ALA A 32 2.94 13.22 -5.43
CA ALA A 32 1.48 13.19 -5.54
C ALA A 32 0.82 14.20 -4.59
N HIS A 33 1.34 14.34 -3.37
CA HIS A 33 0.90 15.35 -2.41
C HIS A 33 1.06 16.78 -2.95
N GLY A 34 2.21 17.12 -3.56
CA GLY A 34 2.41 18.43 -4.18
C GLY A 34 1.45 18.68 -5.36
N GLN A 35 1.15 17.65 -6.14
CA GLN A 35 0.16 17.75 -7.22
C GLN A 35 -1.27 17.95 -6.67
N LEU A 36 -1.63 17.23 -5.60
CA LEU A 36 -2.92 17.40 -4.94
C LEU A 36 -3.08 18.80 -4.34
N ALA A 37 -2.04 19.34 -3.72
CA ALA A 37 -2.04 20.71 -3.22
C ALA A 37 -2.31 21.73 -4.34
N ALA A 38 -1.75 21.52 -5.53
CA ALA A 38 -2.02 22.36 -6.69
C ALA A 38 -3.48 22.24 -7.18
N VAL A 39 -4.05 21.02 -7.17
CA VAL A 39 -5.47 20.79 -7.50
C VAL A 39 -6.39 21.53 -6.52
N ILE A 40 -6.11 21.44 -5.22
CA ILE A 40 -6.88 22.14 -4.17
C ILE A 40 -6.85 23.65 -4.42
N ALA A 41 -5.66 24.23 -4.63
CA ALA A 41 -5.53 25.65 -4.92
C ALA A 41 -6.27 26.06 -6.21
N ALA A 42 -6.27 25.22 -7.24
CA ALA A 42 -7.01 25.46 -8.47
C ALA A 42 -8.53 25.46 -8.23
N VAL A 43 -9.05 24.57 -7.39
CA VAL A 43 -10.47 24.53 -7.03
C VAL A 43 -10.87 25.76 -6.22
N GLU A 44 -10.11 26.09 -5.18
CA GLU A 44 -10.37 27.24 -4.31
C GLU A 44 -10.27 28.58 -5.07
N GLY A 45 -9.37 28.65 -6.06
CA GLY A 45 -9.21 29.80 -6.94
C GLY A 45 -10.27 29.91 -8.04
N GLY A 46 -11.25 29.01 -8.11
CA GLY A 46 -12.27 29.00 -9.18
C GLY A 46 -11.71 28.65 -10.56
N GLY A 47 -10.71 27.77 -10.61
CA GLY A 47 -10.04 27.33 -11.83
C GLY A 47 -10.95 26.57 -12.80
N ASP A 48 -10.49 26.48 -14.06
CA ASP A 48 -11.24 25.80 -15.11
C ASP A 48 -11.51 24.32 -14.77
N CYS A 49 -12.78 23.91 -14.90
CA CYS A 49 -13.24 22.57 -14.54
C CYS A 49 -12.47 21.48 -15.30
N ARG A 50 -12.21 21.67 -16.60
CA ARG A 50 -11.48 20.69 -17.42
C ARG A 50 -10.03 20.56 -16.96
N GLN A 51 -9.37 21.67 -16.63
CA GLN A 51 -8.02 21.65 -16.09
C GLN A 51 -7.96 20.96 -14.73
N VAL A 52 -8.89 21.27 -13.82
CA VAL A 52 -8.97 20.64 -12.48
C VAL A 52 -9.12 19.12 -12.60
N VAL A 53 -10.07 18.65 -13.42
CA VAL A 53 -10.30 17.21 -13.64
C VAL A 53 -9.07 16.53 -14.24
N THR A 54 -8.39 17.19 -15.19
CA THR A 54 -7.17 16.64 -15.81
C THR A 54 -6.04 16.50 -14.77
N GLN A 55 -5.87 17.50 -13.91
CA GLN A 55 -4.86 17.45 -12.84
C GLN A 55 -5.21 16.38 -11.80
N LEU A 56 -6.49 16.26 -11.43
CA LEU A 56 -6.95 15.23 -10.51
C LEU A 56 -6.69 13.81 -11.05
N ALA A 57 -6.96 13.57 -12.34
CA ALA A 57 -6.65 12.30 -12.98
C ALA A 57 -5.14 11.98 -12.96
N ALA A 58 -4.29 13.01 -13.12
CA ALA A 58 -2.85 12.86 -13.00
C ALA A 58 -2.40 12.49 -11.57
N VAL A 59 -3.07 13.05 -10.54
CA VAL A 59 -2.85 12.69 -9.13
C VAL A 59 -3.25 11.24 -8.86
N SER A 60 -4.45 10.82 -9.29
CA SER A 60 -4.92 9.43 -9.16
C SER A 60 -3.93 8.45 -9.79
N SER A 61 -3.52 8.68 -11.05
CA SER A 61 -2.50 7.84 -11.70
C SER A 61 -1.14 7.80 -10.97
N ALA A 62 -0.75 8.90 -10.30
CA ALA A 62 0.45 8.91 -9.47
C ALA A 62 0.30 8.05 -8.21
N LEU A 63 -0.87 8.08 -7.57
CA LEU A 63 -1.21 7.26 -6.42
C LEU A 63 -1.28 5.77 -6.80
N ASP A 64 -1.91 5.42 -7.91
CA ASP A 64 -2.01 4.03 -8.39
C ASP A 64 -0.64 3.41 -8.60
N ARG A 65 0.28 4.16 -9.23
CA ARG A 65 1.67 3.71 -9.44
C ARG A 65 2.45 3.58 -8.15
N ALA A 66 2.16 4.40 -7.13
CA ALA A 66 2.76 4.27 -5.82
C ALA A 66 2.22 3.03 -5.09
N GLY A 67 0.89 2.81 -5.13
CA GLY A 67 0.22 1.63 -4.59
C GLY A 67 0.73 0.34 -5.21
N PHE A 68 0.81 0.27 -6.54
CA PHE A 68 1.38 -0.88 -7.24
C PHE A 68 2.84 -1.17 -6.85
N ALA A 69 3.65 -0.14 -6.64
CA ALA A 69 5.02 -0.31 -6.18
C ALA A 69 5.11 -0.88 -4.76
N ILE A 70 4.20 -0.48 -3.86
CA ILE A 70 4.11 -1.02 -2.49
C ILE A 70 3.70 -2.50 -2.56
N ILE A 71 2.61 -2.80 -3.25
CA ILE A 71 2.05 -4.15 -3.38
C ILE A 71 3.07 -5.10 -4.02
N SER A 72 3.72 -4.70 -5.12
CA SER A 72 4.73 -5.52 -5.78
C SER A 72 6.00 -5.72 -4.95
N THR A 73 6.29 -4.84 -3.98
CA THR A 73 7.37 -5.03 -3.01
C THR A 73 6.96 -6.03 -1.95
N ALA A 74 5.74 -5.90 -1.39
CA ALA A 74 5.19 -6.85 -0.44
C ALA A 74 5.07 -8.26 -1.04
N MET A 75 4.59 -8.38 -2.28
CA MET A 75 4.56 -9.66 -3.03
C MET A 75 5.93 -10.31 -3.13
N ARG A 76 6.97 -9.53 -3.50
CA ARG A 76 8.33 -10.07 -3.60
C ARG A 76 8.85 -10.55 -2.26
N GLN A 77 8.59 -9.82 -1.18
CA GLN A 77 9.02 -10.22 0.16
C GLN A 77 8.30 -11.52 0.59
N CYS A 78 6.97 -11.55 0.51
CA CYS A 78 6.19 -12.73 0.90
C CYS A 78 6.43 -13.98 0.02
N LEU A 79 6.77 -13.82 -1.25
CA LEU A 79 7.04 -14.96 -2.16
C LEU A 79 8.51 -15.45 -2.08
N VAL A 80 9.47 -14.56 -1.82
CA VAL A 80 10.90 -14.92 -1.76
C VAL A 80 11.30 -15.47 -0.38
N GLU A 81 10.66 -14.99 0.70
CA GLU A 81 10.87 -15.54 2.05
C GLU A 81 10.16 -16.90 2.26
N GLY A 82 9.42 -17.39 1.26
CA GLY A 82 8.69 -18.66 1.29
C GLY A 82 9.45 -19.89 0.78
N ASP A 83 10.71 -19.75 0.37
CA ASP A 83 11.51 -20.83 -0.24
C ASP A 83 12.67 -21.34 0.63
N GLU A 84 12.76 -20.95 1.92
CA GLU A 84 13.67 -21.60 2.86
C GLU A 84 13.16 -23.04 3.13
N PRO A 85 13.90 -24.09 2.74
CA PRO A 85 13.45 -25.47 2.87
C PRO A 85 13.78 -25.99 4.26
N ASP A 86 13.05 -25.55 5.28
CA ASP A 86 13.18 -26.13 6.61
C ASP A 86 11.87 -26.76 7.11
N SER A 87 11.89 -28.09 6.99
CA SER A 87 11.24 -29.08 7.84
C SER A 87 9.72 -29.24 7.77
N GLU A 88 9.38 -30.49 7.46
CA GLU A 88 8.08 -31.12 7.45
C GLU A 88 7.21 -30.77 8.67
N GLY A 89 5.96 -30.41 8.42
CA GLY A 89 4.88 -30.53 9.40
C GLY A 89 4.42 -29.24 10.08
N SER A 90 3.75 -28.35 9.34
CA SER A 90 2.63 -27.54 9.85
C SER A 90 1.95 -26.76 8.73
N THR A 91 0.97 -27.38 8.09
CA THR A 91 0.02 -26.71 7.19
C THR A 91 -1.01 -26.00 8.06
N SER A 92 -0.69 -24.82 8.61
CA SER A 92 -1.62 -23.75 9.03
C SER A 92 -0.89 -22.68 9.85
N GLY A 93 -0.53 -21.56 9.23
CA GLY A 93 -0.03 -20.35 9.90
C GLY A 93 -0.25 -19.12 9.02
N PRO A 94 -0.89 -18.04 9.50
CA PRO A 94 -1.43 -16.95 8.68
C PRO A 94 -0.36 -15.87 8.38
N THR A 95 0.71 -16.24 7.69
CA THR A 95 1.78 -15.30 7.29
C THR A 95 2.00 -15.28 5.78
N ARG A 96 0.94 -15.46 5.01
CA ARG A 96 1.00 -15.36 3.53
C ARG A 96 -0.10 -14.41 3.09
N LEU A 97 0.27 -13.17 2.78
CA LEU A 97 -0.59 -12.29 1.99
C LEU A 97 -0.89 -13.02 0.67
N THR A 98 -2.15 -13.39 0.43
CA THR A 98 -2.50 -14.14 -0.79
C THR A 98 -2.58 -13.21 -1.99
N VAL A 99 -2.39 -13.75 -3.20
CA VAL A 99 -2.53 -12.99 -4.46
C VAL A 99 -3.92 -12.35 -4.55
N GLU A 100 -4.94 -13.02 -4.04
CA GLU A 100 -6.34 -12.56 -4.02
C GLU A 100 -6.54 -11.36 -3.08
N GLU A 101 -5.88 -11.34 -1.91
CA GLU A 101 -5.92 -10.18 -1.00
C GLU A 101 -5.23 -8.96 -1.63
N LEU A 102 -4.12 -9.18 -2.34
CA LEU A 102 -3.38 -8.14 -3.05
C LEU A 102 -4.16 -7.59 -4.25
N GLU A 103 -4.86 -8.46 -4.98
CA GLU A 103 -5.77 -8.08 -6.06
C GLU A 103 -6.96 -7.28 -5.52
N LYS A 104 -7.55 -7.72 -4.40
CA LYS A 104 -8.64 -7.00 -3.73
C LYS A 104 -8.22 -5.61 -3.29
N MET A 105 -7.02 -5.45 -2.72
CA MET A 105 -6.48 -4.13 -2.38
C MET A 105 -6.26 -3.24 -3.61
N PHE A 106 -5.79 -3.82 -4.73
CA PHE A 106 -5.61 -3.09 -5.97
C PHE A 106 -6.94 -2.63 -6.59
N LEU A 107 -7.96 -3.49 -6.60
CA LEU A 107 -9.29 -3.17 -7.13
C LEU A 107 -10.05 -2.15 -6.29
N THR A 108 -9.75 -2.02 -4.98
CA THR A 108 -10.31 -0.95 -4.14
C THR A 108 -9.67 0.43 -4.36
N LEU A 109 -8.55 0.49 -5.08
CA LEU A 109 -7.86 1.75 -5.39
C LEU A 109 -8.23 2.33 -6.77
N ALA A 110 -8.94 1.56 -7.61
CA ALA A 110 -9.30 1.90 -9.00
C ALA A 110 -10.70 2.51 -9.15
#